data_AF-A0A3M2DKE8-F1
#
_entry.id   AF-A0A3M2DKE8-F1
#
_cell.length_a   1.000
_cell.length_b   1.000
_cell.length_c   1.000
_cell.angle_alpha   90.00
_cell.angle_beta   90.00
_cell.angle_gamma   90.00
#
_symmetry.space_group_name_H-M   'P 1'
#
loop_
_entity.id
_entity.type
_entity.pdbx_description
1 polymer ?
#
loop_
_entity_poly.entity_id
_entity_poly.type
_entity_poly.pdbx_seq_one_letter_code
_entity_poly.pdbx_strand_id
1 'polypeptide(L)'
;LDRLRIDDVVGAIPVHLVCGIWGTLAVVLTNPDATLTGQLASILIVGAFVFFVSLAVWLALRAVMGIRVDEETEIVGLDTAELGMEAYPEFAKG
;
A
#
# COMPACT_ATOMS: atom_id res chain seq x y z
N LEU A 1 -3.90 -10.24 -6.96
CA LEU A 1 -3.31 -10.31 -5.61
C LEU A 1 -3.81 -11.56 -4.90
N ASP A 2 -5.10 -11.85 -5.05
CA ASP A 2 -5.78 -13.05 -4.51
C ASP A 2 -5.11 -14.38 -4.89
N ARG A 3 -4.73 -14.56 -6.17
CA ARG A 3 -4.00 -15.77 -6.61
C ARG A 3 -2.63 -15.94 -5.94
N LEU A 4 -2.01 -14.83 -5.52
CA LEU A 4 -0.75 -14.82 -4.79
C LEU A 4 -0.95 -14.82 -3.27
N ARG A 5 -2.22 -14.83 -2.79
CA ARG A 5 -2.60 -14.71 -1.39
C ARG A 5 -1.98 -13.49 -0.71
N ILE A 6 -1.91 -12.38 -1.44
CA ILE A 6 -1.52 -11.07 -0.90
C ILE A 6 -2.81 -10.31 -0.61
N ASP A 7 -3.02 -9.99 0.66
CA ASP A 7 -4.14 -9.19 1.13
C ASP A 7 -3.78 -7.69 1.05
N ASP A 8 -4.35 -7.01 0.06
CA ASP A 8 -4.22 -5.58 -0.13
C ASP A 8 -5.51 -4.91 0.34
N VAL A 9 -5.55 -4.64 1.64
CA VAL A 9 -6.75 -4.27 2.42
C VAL A 9 -7.60 -3.15 1.83
N VAL A 10 -7.00 -2.23 1.07
CA VAL A 10 -7.70 -1.09 0.44
C VAL A 10 -7.58 -1.09 -1.09
N GLY A 11 -7.00 -2.13 -1.69
CA GLY A 11 -6.74 -2.18 -3.13
C GLY A 11 -5.71 -1.13 -3.59
N ALA A 12 -4.73 -0.80 -2.75
CA ALA A 12 -3.73 0.22 -3.05
C ALA A 12 -2.90 -0.11 -4.30
N ILE A 13 -2.53 -1.38 -4.49
CA ILE A 13 -1.69 -1.83 -5.61
C ILE A 13 -2.41 -1.67 -6.96
N PRO A 14 -3.62 -2.21 -7.19
CA PRO A 14 -4.30 -2.03 -8.48
C PRO A 14 -4.65 -0.56 -8.75
N VAL A 15 -5.14 0.18 -7.75
CA VAL A 15 -5.62 1.56 -7.96
C VAL A 15 -4.49 2.57 -8.09
N HIS A 16 -3.41 2.46 -7.32
CA HIS A 16 -2.35 3.47 -7.32
C HIS A 16 -1.12 3.02 -8.08
N LEU A 17 -0.61 1.80 -7.87
CA LEU A 17 0.59 1.33 -8.57
C LEU A 17 0.29 1.04 -10.04
N VAL A 18 -0.70 0.18 -10.34
CA VAL A 18 -0.98 -0.24 -11.73
C VAL A 18 -1.54 0.92 -12.55
N CYS A 19 -2.56 1.63 -12.06
CA CYS A 19 -3.08 2.79 -12.77
C CYS A 19 -2.06 3.93 -12.84
N GLY A 20 -1.18 4.09 -11.86
CA GLY A 20 -0.09 5.08 -11.90
C GLY A 20 0.92 4.77 -13.01
N ILE A 21 1.32 3.50 -13.16
CA ILE A 21 2.17 3.06 -14.28
C ILE A 21 1.47 3.32 -15.60
N TRP A 22 0.19 2.92 -15.73
CA TRP A 22 -0.58 3.17 -16.95
C TRP A 22 -0.68 4.66 -17.28
N GLY A 23 -1.05 5.50 -16.31
CA GLY A 23 -1.17 6.94 -16.49
C GLY A 23 0.15 7.58 -16.92
N THR A 24 1.28 7.16 -16.33
CA THR A 24 2.61 7.63 -16.70
C THR A 24 2.97 7.25 -18.14
N LEU A 25 2.65 6.02 -18.56
CA LEU A 25 2.85 5.60 -19.95
C LEU A 25 1.94 6.35 -20.93
N ALA A 26 0.69 6.61 -20.54
CA ALA A 26 -0.29 7.30 -21.39
C ALA A 26 0.09 8.76 -21.71
N VAL A 27 1.02 9.38 -20.97
CA VAL A 27 1.50 10.74 -21.23
C VAL A 27 2.05 10.89 -22.66
N VAL A 28 2.67 9.83 -23.22
CA VAL A 28 3.20 9.89 -24.60
C VAL A 28 2.11 9.99 -25.67
N LEU A 29 0.86 9.70 -25.32
CA LEU A 29 -0.29 9.81 -26.21
C LEU A 29 -0.84 11.24 -26.28
N THR A 30 -0.54 12.07 -25.27
CA THR A 30 -1.15 13.39 -25.09
C THR A 30 -0.14 14.53 -25.09
N ASN A 31 1.15 14.23 -24.91
CA ASN A 31 2.23 15.21 -24.89
C ASN A 31 3.32 14.87 -25.94
N PRO A 32 3.50 15.70 -26.99
CA PRO A 32 4.51 15.49 -28.03
C PRO A 32 5.96 15.49 -27.54
N ASP A 33 6.25 16.16 -26.42
CA ASP A 33 7.60 16.23 -25.85
C ASP A 33 7.94 15.01 -24.98
N ALA A 34 6.94 14.18 -24.66
CA ALA A 34 7.15 12.99 -23.84
C ALA A 34 7.70 11.82 -24.67
N THR A 35 8.75 11.18 -24.15
CA THR A 35 9.32 9.98 -24.76
C THR A 35 8.99 8.74 -23.95
N LEU A 36 8.75 7.61 -24.62
CA LEU A 36 8.47 6.33 -23.94
C LEU A 36 9.63 5.93 -23.02
N THR A 37 10.87 6.12 -23.47
CA THR A 37 12.06 5.85 -22.66
C THR A 37 12.11 6.71 -21.40
N GLY A 38 11.75 8.00 -21.50
CA GLY A 38 11.68 8.89 -20.34
C GLY A 38 10.63 8.44 -19.32
N GLN A 39 9.44 8.02 -19.78
CA GLN A 39 8.39 7.52 -18.88
C GLN A 39 8.81 6.21 -18.19
N LEU A 40 9.37 5.26 -18.94
CA LEU A 40 9.88 4.00 -18.39
C LEU A 40 11.01 4.22 -17.37
N ALA A 41 11.97 5.08 -17.70
CA ALA A 41 13.05 5.44 -16.79
C ALA A 41 12.50 6.05 -15.49
N SER A 42 11.52 6.95 -15.60
CA SER A 42 10.89 7.60 -14.44
C SER A 42 10.16 6.59 -13.56
N ILE A 43 9.38 5.67 -14.14
CA ILE A 43 8.71 4.59 -13.41
C ILE A 43 9.72 3.75 -12.62
N LEU A 44 10.83 3.36 -13.25
CA LEU A 44 11.86 2.56 -12.59
C LEU A 44 12.60 3.32 -11.49
N ILE A 45 12.96 4.58 -11.74
CA ILE A 45 13.65 5.43 -10.76
C ILE A 45 12.77 5.63 -9.53
N VAL A 46 11.52 6.05 -9.73
CA VAL A 46 10.57 6.29 -8.63
C VAL A 46 10.23 4.97 -7.93
N GLY A 47 9.97 3.91 -8.67
CA GLY A 47 9.67 2.58 -8.12
C GLY A 47 10.81 2.05 -7.24
N ALA A 48 12.05 2.12 -7.72
CA ALA A 48 13.22 1.70 -6.96
C ALA A 48 13.42 2.57 -5.71
N PHE A 49 13.35 3.89 -5.86
CA PHE A 49 13.50 4.82 -4.74
C PHE A 49 12.46 4.54 -3.65
N VAL A 50 11.17 4.52 -4.00
CA VAL A 50 10.08 4.32 -3.04
C VAL A 50 10.16 2.94 -2.40
N PHE A 51 10.45 1.88 -3.16
CA PHE A 51 10.57 0.52 -2.62
C PHE A 51 11.69 0.43 -1.57
N PHE A 52 12.92 0.84 -1.91
CA PHE A 52 14.05 0.67 -0.99
C PHE A 52 13.98 1.61 0.22
N VAL A 53 13.53 2.85 0.02
CA VAL A 53 13.35 3.79 1.14
C VAL A 53 12.24 3.30 2.07
N SER A 54 11.10 2.86 1.53
CA SER A 54 10.01 2.33 2.36
C SER A 54 10.44 1.07 3.10
N LEU A 55 11.14 0.15 2.44
CA LEU A 55 11.68 -1.05 3.08
C LEU A 55 12.61 -0.69 4.24
N ALA A 56 13.52 0.26 4.04
CA ALA A 56 14.42 0.72 5.09
C ALA A 56 13.65 1.33 6.28
N VAL A 57 12.66 2.19 6.01
CA VAL A 57 11.81 2.79 7.06
C VAL A 57 11.03 1.73 7.81
N TRP A 58 10.41 0.77 7.12
CA TRP A 58 9.62 -0.30 7.73
C TRP A 58 10.49 -1.21 8.60
N LEU A 59 11.70 -1.56 8.15
CA LEU A 59 12.65 -2.34 8.94
C LEU A 59 13.14 -1.56 10.17
N ALA A 60 13.38 -0.25 10.05
CA ALA A 60 13.76 0.59 11.16
C ALA A 60 12.63 0.69 12.22
N LEU A 61 11.39 0.96 11.79
CA LEU A 61 10.23 1.01 12.68
C LEU A 61 10.01 -0.34 13.36
N ARG A 62 10.11 -1.45 12.60
CA ARG A 62 10.01 -2.81 13.14
C ARG A 62 11.06 -3.07 14.23
N ALA A 63 12.29 -2.57 14.06
CA ALA A 63 13.37 -2.79 15.01
C ALA A 63 13.24 -1.93 16.29
N VAL A 64 12.64 -0.74 16.20
CA VAL A 64 12.58 0.21 17.31
C VAL A 64 11.30 0.09 18.14
N MET A 65 10.14 -0.07 17.49
CA MET A 65 8.84 -0.01 18.16
C MET A 65 7.85 -1.09 17.71
N GLY A 66 8.12 -1.78 16.61
CA GLY A 66 7.15 -2.68 15.99
C GLY A 66 6.13 -1.93 15.12
N ILE A 67 5.56 -2.63 14.14
CA ILE A 67 4.60 -2.05 13.15
C ILE A 67 3.31 -2.86 13.00
N ARG A 68 3.17 -3.94 13.75
CA ARG A 68 2.01 -4.82 13.77
C ARG A 68 1.72 -5.17 15.23
N VAL A 69 0.45 -5.19 15.59
CA VAL A 69 -0.01 -5.64 16.91
C VAL A 69 0.25 -7.13 17.11
N ASP A 70 0.17 -7.58 18.36
CA ASP A 70 0.22 -9.01 18.68
C ASP A 70 -1.01 -9.76 18.14
N GLU A 71 -0.90 -11.09 18.08
CA GLU A 71 -1.94 -11.95 17.48
C GLU A 71 -3.28 -11.89 18.22
N GLU A 72 -3.28 -11.75 19.55
CA GLU A 72 -4.53 -11.65 20.32
C GLU A 72 -5.24 -10.33 19.99
N THR A 73 -4.51 -9.23 20.00
CA THR A 73 -5.02 -7.90 19.59
C THR A 73 -5.50 -7.89 18.14
N GLU A 74 -4.78 -8.56 17.23
CA GLU A 74 -5.19 -8.67 15.82
C GLU A 74 -6.53 -9.42 15.66
N ILE A 75 -6.75 -10.48 16.44
CA ILE A 75 -7.99 -11.27 16.42
C ILE A 75 -9.16 -10.49 17.04
N VAL A 76 -8.93 -9.78 18.15
CA VAL A 76 -9.97 -9.00 18.85
C VAL A 76 -10.35 -7.73 18.07
N GLY A 77 -9.41 -7.16 17.34
CA GLY A 77 -9.59 -5.93 16.56
C GLY A 77 -9.14 -4.67 17.31
N LEU A 78 -8.54 -3.74 16.55
CA LEU A 78 -7.96 -2.49 17.07
C LEU A 78 -8.99 -1.57 17.73
N ASP A 79 -10.23 -1.54 17.23
CA ASP A 79 -11.29 -0.71 17.83
C ASP A 79 -11.52 -1.09 19.31
N THR A 80 -11.66 -2.40 19.58
CA THR A 80 -11.85 -2.90 20.94
C THR A 80 -10.59 -2.75 21.78
N ALA A 81 -9.43 -3.09 21.23
CA ALA A 81 -8.17 -3.13 21.97
C ALA A 81 -7.61 -1.73 22.31
N GLU A 82 -7.76 -0.75 21.41
CA GLU A 82 -7.21 0.60 21.60
C GLU A 82 -8.27 1.61 22.07
N LEU A 83 -9.52 1.48 21.63
CA LEU A 83 -10.59 2.45 21.90
C LEU A 83 -11.64 1.95 22.90
N GLY A 84 -11.63 0.66 23.25
CA GLY A 84 -12.57 0.07 24.21
C GLY A 84 -14.02 0.04 23.70
N MET A 85 -14.21 0.12 22.38
CA MET A 85 -15.52 0.15 21.74
C MET A 85 -15.48 -0.60 20.41
N GLU A 86 -16.62 -1.14 19.97
CA GLU A 86 -16.76 -1.63 18.61
C GLU A 86 -17.11 -0.44 17.69
N ALA A 87 -16.50 -0.37 16.50
CA ALA A 87 -16.82 0.70 15.55
C ALA A 87 -18.27 0.64 15.04
N TYR A 88 -18.85 -0.56 14.98
CA TYR A 88 -20.20 -0.79 14.49
C TYR A 88 -20.99 -1.78 15.37
N PRO A 89 -21.35 -1.40 16.61
CA PRO A 89 -21.99 -2.28 17.60
C PRO A 89 -23.37 -2.79 17.13
N GLU A 90 -24.01 -2.11 16.20
CA GLU A 90 -25.27 -2.50 15.58
C GLU A 90 -25.17 -3.75 14.68
N PHE A 91 -23.98 -4.15 14.24
CA PHE A 91 -23.76 -5.38 13.45
C PHE A 91 -23.12 -6.52 14.27
N ALA A 92 -22.74 -6.27 15.52
CA ALA A 92 -21.99 -7.22 16.34
C ALA A 92 -22.84 -8.34 16.98
N LYS A 93 -24.17 -8.26 16.89
CA LYS A 93 -25.08 -9.27 17.47
C LYS A 93 -25.99 -9.89 16.41
N GLY A 94 -25.50 -11.02 15.87
CA GLY A 94 -26.28 -12.12 15.30
C GLY A 94 -25.87 -13.42 15.99
#